data_AF-A0A2N9LX02-F1
#
_entry.id   AF-A0A2N9LX02-F1
#
_cell.length_a   1.000
_cell.length_b   1.000
_cell.length_c   1.000
_cell.angle_alpha   90.00
_cell.angle_beta   90.00
_cell.angle_gamma   90.00
#
_symmetry.space_group_name_H-M   'P 1'
#
loop_
_entity.id
_entity.type
_entity.pdbx_description
1 polymer ?
#
loop_
_entity_poly.entity_id
_entity_poly.type
_entity_poly.pdbx_seq_one_letter_code
_entity_poly.pdbx_strand_id
1 'polypeptide(L)'
;MYIQYVGFEVAASSRVYAFRVINAPDAAREFSVTVQSQAFRPDGLKIQDGPCICFARLDKELRGPTSPVESHLIIGERDITEYLEQHDARNPLGRKKEH
;
A
#
# COMPACT_ATOMS: atom_id res chain seq x y z
N MET A 1 -12.97 -0.54 13.02
CA MET A 1 -11.58 -0.88 12.67
C MET A 1 -10.83 0.40 12.37
N TYR A 2 -9.66 0.60 12.96
CA TYR A 2 -8.74 1.68 12.62
C TYR A 2 -7.41 1.09 12.17
N ILE A 3 -6.86 1.59 11.06
CA ILE A 3 -5.53 1.23 10.58
C ILE A 3 -4.62 2.43 10.83
N GLN A 4 -3.65 2.26 11.73
CA GLN A 4 -2.68 3.28 12.09
C GLN A 4 -1.36 2.99 11.39
N TYR A 5 -0.83 3.98 10.68
CA TYR A 5 0.54 3.91 10.17
C TYR A 5 1.55 4.12 11.31
N VAL A 6 2.51 3.20 11.44
CA VAL A 6 3.51 3.22 12.51
C VAL A 6 4.84 3.78 12.00
N GLY A 7 5.22 3.44 10.78
CA GLY A 7 6.49 3.86 10.18
C GLY A 7 6.91 2.93 9.06
N PHE A 8 8.17 3.07 8.63
CA PHE A 8 8.75 2.22 7.61
C PHE A 8 10.22 1.97 7.85
N GLU A 9 10.69 0.86 7.32
CA GLU A 9 12.10 0.48 7.29
C GLU A 9 12.54 0.30 5.83
N VAL A 10 13.78 0.69 5.54
CA VAL A 10 14.40 0.51 4.22
C VAL A 10 15.31 -0.71 4.31
N ALA A 11 14.96 -1.75 3.56
CA ALA A 11 15.78 -2.94 3.39
C ALA A 11 16.57 -2.86 2.07
N ALA A 12 17.49 -3.81 1.85
CA ALA A 12 18.40 -3.79 0.71
C ALA A 12 17.68 -3.71 -0.66
N SER A 13 16.56 -4.40 -0.83
CA SER A 13 15.80 -4.47 -2.08
C SER A 13 14.32 -4.11 -1.92
N SER A 14 13.92 -3.58 -0.77
CA SER A 14 12.52 -3.27 -0.49
C SER A 14 12.36 -2.19 0.57
N ARG A 15 11.13 -1.70 0.69
CA ARG A 15 10.68 -0.90 1.83
C ARG A 15 9.56 -1.65 2.53
N VAL A 16 9.63 -1.74 3.84
CA VAL A 16 8.64 -2.42 4.68
C VAL A 16 7.90 -1.36 5.47
N TYR A 17 6.58 -1.29 5.29
CA TYR A 17 5.71 -0.33 5.96
C TYR A 17 4.93 -1.04 7.06
N ALA A 18 5.01 -0.52 8.28
CA ALA A 18 4.38 -1.09 9.45
C ALA A 18 3.05 -0.39 9.76
N PHE A 19 2.03 -1.19 10.06
CA PHE A 19 0.70 -0.74 10.41
C PHE A 19 0.19 -1.46 11.66
N ARG A 20 -0.61 -0.75 12.45
CA ARG A 20 -1.33 -1.30 13.59
C ARG A 20 -2.82 -1.24 13.31
N VAL A 21 -3.48 -2.38 13.32
CA VAL A 21 -4.92 -2.48 13.12
C VAL A 21 -5.58 -2.67 14.47
N ILE A 22 -6.47 -1.74 14.82
CA ILE A 22 -7.20 -1.72 16.09
C ILE A 22 -8.65 -2.09 15.78
N ASN A 23 -9.07 -3.26 16.27
CA ASN A 23 -10.41 -3.81 16.10
C ASN A 23 -11.04 -4.03 17.47
N ALA A 24 -11.74 -3.06 18.04
CA ALA A 24 -12.48 -3.32 19.28
C ALA A 24 -13.60 -4.35 19.04
N PRO A 25 -13.81 -5.35 19.92
CA PRO A 25 -13.16 -5.59 21.22
C PRO A 25 -11.85 -6.43 21.19
N ASP A 26 -11.40 -6.85 20.01
CA ASP A 26 -10.16 -7.59 19.79
C ASP A 26 -8.88 -6.78 20.10
N ALA A 27 -7.78 -7.49 20.35
CA ALA A 27 -6.47 -6.87 20.54
C ALA A 27 -5.98 -6.20 19.26
N ALA A 28 -5.19 -5.13 19.40
CA ALA A 28 -4.51 -4.52 18.27
C ALA A 28 -3.54 -5.52 17.63
N ARG A 29 -3.55 -5.61 16.31
CA ARG A 29 -2.71 -6.53 15.53
C ARG A 29 -1.75 -5.73 14.67
N GLU A 30 -0.51 -6.19 14.59
CA GLU A 30 0.53 -5.56 13.78
C GLU A 30 0.60 -6.21 12.41
N PHE A 31 0.76 -5.37 11.40
CA PHE A 31 0.85 -5.75 10.00
C PHE A 31 2.06 -5.08 9.36
N SER A 32 2.70 -5.78 8.45
CA SER A 32 3.78 -5.25 7.62
C SER A 32 3.44 -5.43 6.16
N VAL A 33 3.72 -4.41 5.35
CA VAL A 33 3.49 -4.46 3.90
C VAL A 33 4.80 -4.13 3.20
N THR A 34 5.27 -5.05 2.36
CA THR A 34 6.53 -4.91 1.63
C THR A 34 6.30 -4.39 0.23
N VAL A 35 7.05 -3.36 -0.15
CA VAL A 35 7.13 -2.86 -1.52
C VAL A 35 8.55 -3.09 -2.03
N GLN A 36 8.69 -3.83 -3.14
CA GLN A 36 10.00 -4.03 -3.77
C GLN A 36 10.54 -2.70 -4.28
N SER A 37 11.83 -2.43 -4.10
CA SER A 37 12.45 -1.16 -4.48
C SER A 37 12.27 -0.85 -5.97
N GLN A 38 12.24 -1.89 -6.82
CA GLN A 38 12.02 -1.77 -8.27
C GLN A 38 10.62 -1.25 -8.65
N ALA A 39 9.64 -1.33 -7.73
CA ALA A 39 8.30 -0.79 -7.96
C ALA A 39 8.31 0.75 -7.95
N PHE A 40 9.31 1.36 -7.31
CA PHE A 40 9.48 2.80 -7.27
C PHE A 40 10.28 3.27 -8.49
N ARG A 41 9.59 3.87 -9.46
CA ARG A 41 10.18 4.31 -10.74
C ARG A 41 9.35 5.45 -11.35
N PRO A 42 9.89 6.23 -12.31
CA PRO A 42 9.19 7.37 -12.90
C PRO A 42 7.81 7.03 -13.48
N ASP A 43 7.70 5.90 -14.19
CA ASP A 43 6.45 5.36 -14.76
C ASP A 43 5.68 4.46 -13.78
N GLY A 44 6.01 4.48 -12.50
CA GLY A 44 5.44 3.60 -11.47
C GLY A 44 5.14 4.35 -10.18
N LEU A 45 5.34 3.69 -9.05
CA LEU A 45 5.09 4.31 -7.75
C LEU A 45 6.12 5.40 -7.46
N LYS A 46 5.67 6.53 -6.92
CA LYS A 46 6.58 7.48 -6.27
C LYS A 46 6.90 6.94 -4.89
N ILE A 47 8.04 7.35 -4.33
CA ILE A 47 8.41 7.01 -2.95
C ILE A 47 7.32 7.45 -1.95
N GLN A 48 6.66 8.58 -2.22
CA GLN A 48 5.59 9.12 -1.39
C GLN A 48 4.29 8.30 -1.46
N ASP A 49 4.09 7.49 -2.50
CA ASP A 49 2.92 6.62 -2.63
C ASP A 49 3.00 5.40 -1.72
N GLY A 50 4.20 5.03 -1.27
CA GLY A 50 4.46 3.82 -0.49
C GLY A 50 3.49 3.58 0.67
N PRO A 51 3.31 4.54 1.61
CA PRO A 51 2.34 4.40 2.69
C PRO A 51 0.89 4.23 2.20
N CYS A 52 0.48 4.99 1.18
CA CYS A 52 -0.89 5.00 0.68
C CYS A 52 -1.27 3.70 -0.03
N ILE A 53 -0.41 3.17 -0.91
CA ILE A 53 -0.66 1.88 -1.56
C ILE A 53 -0.67 0.73 -0.55
N CYS A 54 0.22 0.76 0.44
CA CYS A 54 0.25 -0.26 1.49
C CYS A 54 -1.03 -0.24 2.33
N PHE A 55 -1.53 0.95 2.67
CA PHE A 55 -2.82 1.10 3.34
C PHE A 55 -3.96 0.52 2.50
N ALA A 56 -4.02 0.85 1.20
CA ALA A 56 -5.08 0.37 0.32
C ALA A 56 -5.07 -1.17 0.20
N ARG A 57 -3.89 -1.79 0.06
CA ARG A 57 -3.74 -3.26 0.05
C ARG A 57 -4.22 -3.88 1.35
N LEU A 58 -3.82 -3.31 2.49
CA LEU A 58 -4.15 -3.83 3.81
C LEU A 58 -5.66 -3.69 4.12
N ASP A 59 -6.27 -2.55 3.80
CA ASP A 59 -7.72 -2.34 3.94
C ASP A 59 -8.52 -3.33 3.07
N LYS A 60 -8.08 -3.57 1.82
CA LYS A 60 -8.68 -4.58 0.93
C LYS A 60 -8.60 -5.99 1.53
N GLU A 61 -7.46 -6.37 2.09
CA GLU A 61 -7.28 -7.69 2.71
C GLU A 61 -8.16 -7.85 3.96
N LEU A 62 -8.21 -6.83 4.82
CA LEU A 62 -9.00 -6.85 6.06
C LEU A 62 -10.52 -6.87 5.80
N ARG A 63 -10.98 -6.35 4.65
CA ARG A 63 -12.39 -6.41 4.23
C ARG A 63 -12.73 -7.69 3.45
N GLY A 64 -11.73 -8.44 3.03
CA GLY A 64 -11.91 -9.67 2.28
C GLY A 64 -12.60 -10.76 3.12
N PRO A 65 -13.28 -11.73 2.49
CA PRO A 65 -13.91 -12.84 3.19
C PRO A 65 -12.89 -13.87 3.73
N THR A 66 -11.61 -13.72 3.40
CA THR A 66 -10.55 -14.69 3.70
C THR A 66 -10.07 -14.53 5.15
N SER A 67 -10.24 -15.58 5.94
CA SER A 67 -9.66 -15.70 7.29
C SER A 67 -8.70 -16.89 7.34
N PRO A 68 -7.53 -16.77 7.98
CA PRO A 68 -6.97 -15.59 8.65
C PRO A 68 -6.21 -14.63 7.71
N VAL A 69 -6.28 -13.32 8.01
CA VAL A 69 -5.52 -12.27 7.32
C VAL A 69 -4.03 -12.43 7.65
N GLU A 70 -3.18 -12.51 6.62
CA GLU A 70 -1.74 -12.57 6.81
C GLU A 70 -1.21 -11.27 7.43
N SER A 71 -0.36 -11.38 8.47
CA SER A 71 0.28 -10.23 9.10
C SER A 71 1.37 -9.60 8.24
N HIS A 72 1.81 -10.29 7.18
CA HIS A 72 2.78 -9.79 6.21
C HIS A 72 2.19 -9.84 4.80
N LEU A 73 2.11 -8.69 4.15
CA LEU A 73 1.62 -8.57 2.78
C LEU A 73 2.74 -8.08 1.86
N ILE A 74 2.65 -8.41 0.58
CA ILE A 74 3.58 -7.93 -0.45
C ILE A 74 2.77 -7.21 -1.51
N ILE A 75 3.22 -6.01 -1.90
CA ILE A 75 2.69 -5.28 -3.04
C ILE A 75 3.15 -5.96 -4.33
N GLY A 76 2.20 -6.51 -5.08
CA GLY A 76 2.43 -7.05 -6.41
C GLY A 76 2.11 -6.04 -7.52
N GLU A 77 2.38 -6.42 -8.77
CA GLU A 77 2.12 -5.55 -9.93
C GLU A 77 0.64 -5.20 -10.10
N ARG A 78 -0.27 -6.12 -9.75
CA ARG A 78 -1.72 -5.87 -9.78
C ARG A 78 -2.12 -4.75 -8.84
N ASP A 79 -1.60 -4.76 -7.61
CA ASP A 79 -1.87 -3.73 -6.61
C ASP A 79 -1.37 -2.35 -7.08
N ILE A 80 -0.22 -2.32 -7.76
CA ILE A 80 0.36 -1.09 -8.32
C ILE A 80 -0.52 -0.55 -9.44
N THR A 81 -0.91 -1.39 -10.39
CA THR A 81 -1.78 -0.97 -11.51
C THR A 81 -3.12 -0.45 -11.00
N GLU A 82 -3.79 -1.20 -10.12
CA GLU A 82 -5.07 -0.80 -9.52
C GLU A 82 -4.95 0.54 -8.76
N TYR A 83 -3.86 0.72 -8.00
CA TYR A 83 -3.61 1.97 -7.27
C TYR A 83 -3.39 3.15 -8.20
N LEU A 84 -2.56 2.99 -9.23
CA LEU A 84 -2.26 4.04 -10.20
C LEU A 84 -3.51 4.42 -11.00
N GLU A 85 -4.33 3.47 -11.46
CA GLU A 85 -5.57 3.77 -12.17
C GLU A 85 -6.53 4.63 -11.33
N GLN A 86 -6.65 4.33 -10.04
CA GLN A 86 -7.50 5.11 -9.12
C GLN A 86 -6.93 6.50 -8.82
N HIS A 87 -5.61 6.66 -8.84
CA HIS A 87 -4.93 7.91 -8.46
C HIS A 87 -4.67 8.85 -9.65
N ASP A 88 -4.39 8.31 -10.85
CA ASP A 88 -4.28 9.08 -12.11
C ASP A 88 -5.64 9.64 -12.54
N ALA A 89 -6.73 8.89 -12.33
CA ALA A 89 -8.09 9.36 -12.61
C ALA A 89 -8.46 10.61 -11.79
N ARG A 90 -7.80 10.83 -10.65
CA ARG A 90 -8.00 12.00 -9.79
C ARG A 90 -7.14 13.20 -10.18
N ASN A 91 -6.20 13.05 -11.11
CA ASN A 91 -5.29 14.12 -11.53
C ASN A 91 -5.36 14.41 -13.04
N PRO A 92 -6.51 14.91 -13.57
CA PRO A 92 -6.67 15.21 -14.99
C PRO A 92 -5.75 16.33 -15.51
N LEU A 93 -5.03 17.03 -14.64
CA LEU A 93 -4.17 18.17 -14.99
C LEU A 93 -2.75 17.77 -15.41
N GLY A 94 -2.35 16.51 -15.24
CA GLY A 94 -0.99 16.04 -15.56
C GLY A 94 -0.77 15.59 -17.01
N ARG A 95 -1.84 15.44 -17.81
CA ARG A 95 -1.76 15.05 -19.24
C ARG A 95 -2.14 16.20 -20.16
N LYS A 96 -1.34 17.27 -20.19
CA LYS A 96 -1.17 18.00 -21.45
C LYS A 96 -0.18 17.20 -22.29
N LYS A 97 -0.71 16.33 -23.16
CA LYS A 97 0.05 15.85 -24.30
C LYS A 97 0.21 17.05 -25.24
N GLU A 98 1.37 17.68 -25.23
CA GLU A 98 1.77 18.56 -26.32
C GLU A 98 2.14 17.68 -27.51
N HIS A 99 1.43 17.86 -28.62
CA HIS A 99 1.73 17.34 -29.96
C HIS A 99 1.38 18.44 -30.96
#